data_AF-A0A7V8XB89-F1
#
_entry.id   AF-A0A7V8XB89-F1
#
_cell.length_a   1.000
_cell.length_b   1.000
_cell.length_c   1.000
_cell.angle_alpha   90.00
_cell.angle_beta   90.00
_cell.angle_gamma   90.00
#
_symmetry.space_group_name_H-M   'P 1'
#
loop_
_entity.id
_entity.type
_entity.pdbx_description
1 polymer ?
#
loop_
_entity_poly.entity_id
_entity_poly.type
_entity_poly.pdbx_seq_one_letter_code
_entity_poly.pdbx_strand_id
1 'polypeptide(L)'
;MTTPLPQPDRRHRFSGADAISLVRIPLAVAFPLMDGVTERLVLIGAAAITDFSDGWVARRWGGSRLGAMLDPIADKLFMASAFAVVLVSGKLAPLEVLAVVIRDLVASVAFFITVARRRSTAVPARAGGKAVTLLQLCTLVAFVLDSATYLRPLAWATGAVALYAIYDYSKPFFRKLRTS
;
A
#
# COMPACT_ATOMS: atom_id res chain seq x y z
N MET A 1 49.60 -6.45 -10.87
CA MET A 1 49.03 -5.28 -10.16
C MET A 1 47.53 -5.32 -10.32
N THR A 2 46.82 -5.91 -9.35
CA THR A 2 45.36 -6.01 -9.37
C THR A 2 44.77 -4.85 -8.56
N THR A 3 44.19 -3.89 -9.25
CA THR A 3 43.36 -2.85 -8.63
C THR A 3 42.22 -3.55 -7.88
N PRO A 4 42.03 -3.34 -6.56
CA PRO A 4 40.88 -3.92 -5.87
C PRO A 4 39.61 -3.34 -6.49
N LEU A 5 38.64 -4.19 -6.82
CA LEU A 5 37.31 -3.74 -7.24
C LEU A 5 36.69 -2.88 -6.13
N PRO A 6 35.96 -1.80 -6.47
CA PRO A 6 35.28 -0.98 -5.49
C PRO A 6 34.32 -1.86 -4.68
N GLN A 7 34.56 -1.95 -3.37
CA GLN A 7 33.65 -2.68 -2.49
C GLN A 7 32.31 -1.93 -2.42
N PRO A 8 31.17 -2.63 -2.47
CA PRO A 8 29.88 -1.98 -2.29
C PRO A 8 29.83 -1.35 -0.90
N ASP A 9 29.64 -0.03 -0.86
CA ASP A 9 29.51 0.73 0.37
C ASP A 9 28.42 0.11 1.24
N ARG A 10 28.82 -0.30 2.45
CA ARG A 10 28.07 -1.14 3.39
C ARG A 10 27.37 -0.32 4.48
N ARG A 11 27.22 1.01 4.34
CA ARG A 11 26.80 1.87 5.46
C ARG A 11 25.77 2.95 5.13
N HIS A 12 24.57 2.56 4.69
CA HIS A 12 23.36 3.33 5.03
C HIS A 12 22.27 2.36 5.46
N ARG A 13 22.33 1.98 6.74
CA ARG A 13 21.47 0.94 7.33
C ARG A 13 20.04 1.46 7.62
N PHE A 14 19.87 2.79 7.67
CA PHE A 14 18.60 3.50 7.86
C PHE A 14 18.67 4.85 7.15
N SER A 15 17.69 5.16 6.30
CA SER A 15 17.47 6.47 5.67
C SER A 15 16.31 7.20 6.38
N GLY A 16 16.20 8.52 6.21
CA GLY A 16 15.07 9.30 6.74
C GLY A 16 13.71 8.83 6.18
N ALA A 17 13.70 8.26 4.97
CA ALA A 17 12.52 7.63 4.38
C ALA A 17 12.04 6.42 5.21
N ASP A 18 12.97 5.61 5.71
CA ASP A 18 12.64 4.40 6.46
C ASP A 18 11.94 4.75 7.79
N ALA A 19 12.33 5.88 8.42
CA ALA A 19 11.71 6.34 9.66
C ALA A 19 10.28 6.84 9.45
N ILE A 20 10.02 7.55 8.36
CA ILE A 20 8.68 8.02 7.98
C ILE A 20 7.79 6.81 7.68
N SER A 21 8.33 5.77 7.03
CA SER A 21 7.58 4.54 6.81
C SER A 21 7.16 3.80 8.06
N LEU A 22 8.05 3.75 9.05
CA LEU A 22 7.79 3.10 10.33
C LEU A 22 6.67 3.79 11.12
N VAL A 23 6.38 5.07 10.87
CA VAL A 23 5.24 5.78 11.49
C VAL A 23 3.91 5.12 11.15
N ARG A 24 3.78 4.46 10.00
CA ARG A 24 2.51 3.78 9.66
C ARG A 24 2.17 2.61 10.58
N ILE A 25 3.16 1.97 11.21
CA ILE A 25 2.93 0.87 12.15
C ILE A 25 2.17 1.33 13.39
N PRO A 26 2.61 2.35 14.16
CA PRO A 26 1.83 2.86 15.28
C PRO A 26 0.51 3.49 14.81
N LEU A 27 0.44 4.12 13.63
CA LEU A 27 -0.84 4.58 13.08
C LEU A 27 -1.82 3.42 12.86
N ALA A 28 -1.34 2.29 12.34
CA ALA A 28 -2.16 1.10 12.10
C ALA A 28 -2.73 0.51 13.39
N VAL A 29 -1.94 0.56 14.47
CA VAL A 29 -2.35 0.13 15.82
C VAL A 29 -3.28 1.16 16.47
N ALA A 30 -3.02 2.45 16.29
CA ALA A 30 -3.81 3.52 16.89
C ALA A 30 -5.21 3.62 16.27
N PHE A 31 -5.35 3.41 14.96
CA PHE A 31 -6.62 3.56 14.24
C PHE A 31 -7.81 2.79 14.85
N PRO A 32 -7.70 1.47 15.16
CA PRO A 32 -8.78 0.73 15.82
C PRO A 32 -9.03 1.13 17.28
N LEU A 33 -8.08 1.80 17.93
CA LEU A 33 -8.19 2.25 19.33
C LEU A 33 -8.86 3.61 19.47
N MET A 34 -8.98 4.36 18.37
CA MET A 34 -9.66 5.65 18.37
C MET A 34 -11.14 5.47 18.05
N ASP A 35 -12.03 6.07 18.82
CA ASP A 35 -13.47 6.08 18.55
C ASP A 35 -13.93 7.38 17.89
N GLY A 36 -13.20 8.47 18.10
CA GLY A 36 -13.57 9.79 17.62
C GLY A 36 -13.29 10.01 16.13
N VAL A 37 -14.19 10.79 15.51
CA VAL A 37 -14.15 11.12 14.07
C VAL A 37 -12.89 11.92 13.74
N THR A 38 -12.60 12.95 14.53
CA THR A 38 -11.46 13.86 14.32
C THR A 38 -10.14 13.10 14.40
N GLU A 39 -9.97 12.24 15.39
CA GLU A 39 -8.78 11.43 15.62
C GLU A 39 -8.54 10.49 14.45
N ARG A 40 -9.57 9.77 13.98
CA ARG A 40 -9.47 8.89 12.82
C ARG A 40 -9.13 9.64 11.53
N LEU A 41 -9.70 10.83 11.32
CA LEU A 41 -9.35 11.68 10.17
C LEU A 41 -7.90 12.15 10.24
N VAL A 42 -7.42 12.54 11.42
CA VAL A 42 -6.01 12.92 11.64
C VAL A 42 -5.09 11.75 11.32
N LEU A 43 -5.41 10.54 11.78
CA LEU A 43 -4.62 9.33 11.48
C LEU A 43 -4.60 9.01 9.97
N ILE A 44 -5.74 9.10 9.28
CA ILE A 44 -5.83 8.92 7.82
C ILE A 44 -5.00 9.98 7.09
N GLY A 45 -5.12 11.24 7.49
CA GLY A 45 -4.35 12.35 6.92
C GLY A 45 -2.86 12.17 7.13
N ALA A 46 -2.44 11.80 8.35
CA ALA A 46 -1.05 11.51 8.67
C ALA A 46 -0.51 10.37 7.79
N ALA A 47 -1.25 9.26 7.66
CA ALA A 47 -0.86 8.13 6.82
C ALA A 47 -0.68 8.53 5.35
N ALA A 48 -1.62 9.31 4.79
CA ALA A 48 -1.55 9.80 3.42
C ALA A 48 -0.37 10.76 3.19
N ILE A 49 -0.09 11.65 4.16
CA ILE A 49 1.06 12.57 4.09
C ILE A 49 2.37 11.79 4.16
N THR A 50 2.49 10.80 5.05
CA THR A 50 3.68 9.96 5.12
C THR A 50 3.91 9.21 3.80
N ASP A 51 2.86 8.74 3.15
CA ASP A 51 2.97 8.06 1.85
C ASP A 51 3.49 8.94 0.71
N PHE A 52 3.00 10.17 0.66
CA PHE A 52 3.51 11.12 -0.31
C PHE A 52 4.95 11.54 0.01
N SER A 53 5.27 11.68 1.29
CA SER A 53 6.58 12.11 1.78
C SER A 53 7.66 11.06 1.51
N ASP A 54 7.40 9.77 1.79
CA ASP A 54 8.34 8.67 1.51
C ASP A 54 8.73 8.63 0.04
N GLY A 55 7.73 8.79 -0.84
CA GLY A 55 7.97 8.84 -2.27
C GLY A 55 8.86 10.02 -2.67
N TRP A 56 8.73 11.18 -2.03
CA TRP A 56 9.56 12.35 -2.31
C TRP A 56 10.98 12.24 -1.73
N VAL A 57 11.09 11.80 -0.47
CA VAL A 57 12.35 11.61 0.25
C VAL A 57 13.20 10.53 -0.42
N ALA A 58 12.61 9.39 -0.79
CA ALA A 58 13.30 8.32 -1.50
C ALA A 58 13.82 8.75 -2.88
N ARG A 59 13.07 9.61 -3.60
CA ARG A 59 13.51 10.19 -4.88
C ARG A 59 14.66 11.18 -4.74
N ARG A 60 14.76 11.88 -3.62
CA ARG A 60 15.73 12.97 -3.42
C ARG A 60 17.03 12.53 -2.73
N TRP A 61 16.94 11.56 -1.81
CA TRP A 61 18.08 11.17 -0.98
C TRP A 61 18.45 9.67 -1.04
N GLY A 62 17.68 8.86 -1.79
CA GLY A 62 17.86 7.42 -1.83
C GLY A 62 17.29 6.71 -0.59
N GLY A 63 16.73 5.52 -0.81
CA GLY A 63 16.21 4.65 0.24
C GLY A 63 17.18 3.52 0.58
N SER A 64 17.07 2.95 1.78
CA SER A 64 17.81 1.73 2.10
C SER A 64 17.13 0.51 1.46
N ARG A 65 17.88 -0.58 1.21
CA ARG A 65 17.29 -1.83 0.69
C ARG A 65 16.24 -2.42 1.65
N LEU A 66 16.44 -2.25 2.95
CA LEU A 66 15.51 -2.75 3.97
C LEU A 66 14.27 -1.87 4.03
N GLY A 67 14.42 -0.54 4.03
CA GLY A 67 13.31 0.41 3.94
C GLY A 67 12.45 0.16 2.72
N ALA A 68 13.05 0.05 1.53
CA ALA A 68 12.33 -0.24 0.30
C ALA A 68 11.51 -1.56 0.33
N MET A 69 11.87 -2.52 1.19
CA MET A 69 11.09 -3.75 1.42
C MET A 69 10.05 -3.60 2.53
N LEU A 70 10.30 -2.75 3.54
CA LEU A 70 9.42 -2.48 4.67
C LEU A 70 8.31 -1.49 4.32
N ASP A 71 8.56 -0.51 3.45
CA ASP A 71 7.57 0.51 3.05
C ASP A 71 6.26 -0.12 2.55
N PRO A 72 6.28 -1.08 1.59
CA PRO A 72 5.05 -1.69 1.10
C PRO A 72 4.35 -2.55 2.15
N ILE A 73 5.05 -2.99 3.20
CA ILE A 73 4.47 -3.78 4.29
C ILE A 73 3.77 -2.84 5.28
N ALA A 74 4.44 -1.75 5.66
CA ALA A 74 3.91 -0.76 6.59
C ALA A 74 2.67 -0.07 6.02
N ASP A 75 2.66 0.26 4.73
CA ASP A 75 1.50 0.81 4.03
C ASP A 75 0.29 -0.14 4.07
N LYS A 76 0.50 -1.40 3.70
CA LYS A 76 -0.55 -2.41 3.72
C LYS A 76 -1.07 -2.71 5.12
N LEU A 77 -0.22 -2.60 6.14
CA LEU A 77 -0.63 -2.83 7.52
C LEU A 77 -1.65 -1.77 7.97
N PHE A 78 -1.41 -0.50 7.65
CA PHE A 78 -2.36 0.58 7.94
C PHE A 78 -3.68 0.38 7.21
N MET A 79 -3.65 0.12 5.90
CA MET A 79 -4.87 -0.13 5.14
C MET A 79 -5.63 -1.36 5.64
N ALA A 80 -4.93 -2.45 5.94
CA ALA A 80 -5.55 -3.66 6.48
C ALA A 80 -6.21 -3.42 7.84
N SER A 81 -5.55 -2.68 8.75
CA SER A 81 -6.15 -2.38 10.06
C SER A 81 -7.35 -1.45 9.94
N ALA A 82 -7.28 -0.44 9.08
CA ALA A 82 -8.38 0.49 8.85
C ALA A 82 -9.61 -0.23 8.26
N PHE A 83 -9.43 -1.07 7.23
CA PHE A 83 -10.54 -1.84 6.66
C PHE A 83 -11.02 -2.99 7.55
N ALA A 84 -10.21 -3.49 8.48
CA ALA A 84 -10.68 -4.41 9.52
C ALA A 84 -11.70 -3.72 10.45
N VAL A 85 -11.45 -2.46 10.83
CA VAL A 85 -12.44 -1.65 11.60
C VAL A 85 -13.72 -1.46 10.79
N VAL A 86 -13.61 -1.15 9.49
CA VAL A 86 -14.78 -1.03 8.60
C VAL A 86 -15.57 -2.34 8.56
N LEU A 87 -14.90 -3.49 8.44
CA LEU A 87 -15.55 -4.80 8.41
C LEU A 87 -16.30 -5.10 9.71
N VAL A 88 -15.65 -4.87 10.87
CA VAL A 88 -16.25 -5.13 12.19
C VAL A 88 -17.40 -4.17 12.48
N SER A 89 -17.37 -2.95 11.95
CA SER A 89 -18.46 -1.98 12.13
C SER A 89 -19.79 -2.39 11.50
N GLY A 90 -19.77 -3.33 10.54
CA GLY A 90 -20.96 -3.76 9.79
C GLY A 90 -21.53 -2.73 8.81
N LYS A 91 -20.91 -1.56 8.63
CA LYS A 91 -21.40 -0.52 7.70
C LYS A 91 -21.24 -0.91 6.23
N LEU A 92 -20.26 -1.76 5.92
CA LEU A 92 -20.08 -2.40 4.62
C LEU A 92 -20.24 -3.91 4.77
N ALA A 93 -20.86 -4.55 3.77
CA ALA A 93 -20.91 -6.00 3.71
C ALA A 93 -19.49 -6.58 3.51
N PRO A 94 -19.21 -7.82 3.97
CA PRO A 94 -17.90 -8.44 3.78
C PRO A 94 -17.42 -8.47 2.32
N LEU A 95 -18.36 -8.60 1.37
CA LEU A 95 -18.07 -8.57 -0.06
C LEU A 95 -17.61 -7.18 -0.53
N GLU A 96 -18.18 -6.11 0.02
CA GLU A 96 -17.81 -4.73 -0.32
C GLU A 96 -16.41 -4.41 0.21
N VAL A 97 -16.11 -4.83 1.45
CA VAL A 97 -14.76 -4.71 2.02
C VAL A 97 -13.76 -5.53 1.20
N LEU A 98 -14.11 -6.77 0.84
CA LEU A 98 -13.27 -7.62 0.00
C LEU A 98 -12.98 -6.96 -1.35
N ALA A 99 -13.99 -6.39 -2.01
CA ALA A 99 -13.83 -5.67 -3.26
C ALA A 99 -12.82 -4.52 -3.13
N VAL A 100 -12.83 -3.81 -2.01
CA VAL A 100 -11.89 -2.71 -1.74
C VAL A 100 -10.44 -3.20 -1.53
N VAL A 101 -10.24 -4.31 -0.82
CA VAL A 101 -8.89 -4.79 -0.45
C VAL A 101 -8.30 -5.85 -1.40
N ILE A 102 -9.08 -6.36 -2.36
CA ILE A 102 -8.67 -7.49 -3.22
C ILE A 102 -7.36 -7.24 -3.95
N ARG A 103 -7.14 -6.01 -4.44
CA ARG A 103 -5.91 -5.64 -5.15
C ARG A 103 -4.70 -5.71 -4.23
N ASP A 104 -4.83 -5.34 -2.96
CA ASP A 104 -3.72 -5.37 -2.01
C ASP A 104 -3.41 -6.79 -1.57
N LEU A 105 -4.44 -7.65 -1.45
CA LEU A 105 -4.26 -9.09 -1.24
C LEU A 105 -3.49 -9.72 -2.39
N VAL A 106 -3.91 -9.48 -3.63
CA VAL A 106 -3.21 -9.98 -4.84
C VAL A 106 -1.78 -9.46 -4.89
N ALA A 107 -1.56 -8.16 -4.65
CA ALA A 107 -0.23 -7.56 -4.62
C ALA A 107 0.66 -8.13 -3.50
N SER A 108 0.08 -8.46 -2.35
CA SER A 108 0.79 -9.08 -1.23
C SER A 108 1.21 -10.50 -1.54
N VAL A 109 0.30 -11.32 -2.06
CA VAL A 109 0.61 -12.69 -2.47
C VAL A 109 1.70 -12.70 -3.54
N ALA A 110 1.59 -11.83 -4.56
CA ALA A 110 2.59 -11.70 -5.60
C ALA A 110 3.98 -11.31 -5.05
N PHE A 111 4.01 -10.36 -4.10
CA PHE A 111 5.24 -9.96 -3.41
C PHE A 111 5.85 -11.11 -2.61
N PHE A 112 5.05 -11.82 -1.79
CA PHE A 112 5.53 -12.97 -1.01
C PHE A 112 6.08 -14.09 -1.90
N ILE A 113 5.42 -14.41 -3.02
CA ILE A 113 5.91 -15.42 -3.98
C ILE A 113 7.25 -14.99 -4.58
N THR A 114 7.40 -13.71 -4.92
CA THR A 114 8.61 -13.17 -5.53
C THR A 114 9.79 -13.24 -4.55
N VAL A 115 9.57 -12.86 -3.29
CA VAL A 115 10.55 -12.95 -2.21
C VAL A 115 10.93 -14.41 -1.95
N ALA A 116 9.94 -15.31 -1.80
CA ALA A 116 10.17 -16.74 -1.54
C ALA A 116 10.97 -17.42 -2.67
N ARG A 117 10.73 -17.03 -3.93
CA ARG A 117 11.43 -17.57 -5.10
C ARG A 117 12.76 -16.91 -5.41
N ARG A 118 13.21 -15.93 -4.60
CA ARG A 118 14.41 -15.11 -4.85
C ARG A 118 14.49 -14.54 -6.27
N ARG A 119 13.36 -14.35 -6.94
CA ARG A 119 13.33 -13.82 -8.32
C ARG A 119 13.35 -12.31 -8.25
N SER A 120 14.30 -11.69 -8.96
CA SER A 120 14.36 -10.24 -9.12
C SER A 120 13.40 -9.79 -10.23
N THR A 121 12.12 -10.11 -10.10
CA THR A 121 11.10 -9.43 -10.91
C THR A 121 10.66 -8.23 -10.09
N ALA A 122 11.26 -7.08 -10.39
CA ALA A 122 10.67 -5.80 -10.05
C ALA A 122 9.29 -5.78 -10.72
N VAL A 123 8.24 -6.12 -9.98
CA VAL A 123 6.86 -5.89 -10.41
C VAL A 123 6.77 -4.38 -10.47
N PRO A 124 6.76 -3.76 -11.67
CA PRO A 124 6.78 -2.32 -11.74
C PRO A 124 5.44 -1.86 -11.17
N ALA A 125 5.48 -1.15 -10.05
CA ALA A 125 4.34 -0.52 -9.42
C ALA A 125 3.83 0.57 -10.38
N ARG A 126 3.01 0.15 -11.35
CA ARG A 126 2.49 1.02 -12.41
C ARG A 126 1.28 1.79 -11.90
N ALA A 127 1.00 2.90 -12.56
CA ALA A 127 0.09 3.98 -12.15
C ALA A 127 -1.31 3.56 -11.67
N GLY A 128 -1.82 2.40 -12.09
CA GLY A 128 -3.13 1.89 -11.63
C GLY A 128 -3.21 1.64 -10.12
N GLY A 129 -2.07 1.45 -9.45
CA GLY A 129 -2.04 1.28 -7.99
C GLY A 129 -2.45 2.53 -7.22
N LYS A 130 -2.06 3.72 -7.68
CA LYS A 130 -2.33 4.98 -6.98
C LYS A 130 -3.81 5.34 -6.98
N ALA A 131 -4.52 5.04 -8.07
CA ALA A 131 -5.95 5.30 -8.16
C ALA A 131 -6.74 4.46 -7.15
N VAL A 132 -6.38 3.18 -7.00
CA VAL A 132 -6.99 2.29 -6.00
C VAL A 132 -6.72 2.81 -4.59
N THR A 133 -5.47 3.16 -4.27
CA THR A 133 -5.10 3.70 -2.95
C THR A 133 -5.84 5.00 -2.64
N LEU A 134 -5.98 5.91 -3.62
CA LEU A 134 -6.74 7.14 -3.43
C LEU A 134 -8.23 6.86 -3.15
N LEU A 135 -8.85 5.95 -3.90
CA LEU A 135 -10.24 5.56 -3.68
C LEU A 135 -10.45 4.84 -2.34
N GLN A 136 -9.47 4.05 -1.89
CA GLN A 136 -9.46 3.46 -0.56
C GLN A 136 -9.44 4.53 0.53
N LEU A 137 -8.56 5.54 0.42
CA LEU A 137 -8.53 6.68 1.34
C LEU A 137 -9.87 7.43 1.36
N CYS A 138 -10.45 7.70 0.18
CA CYS A 138 -11.78 8.32 0.09
C CYS A 138 -12.86 7.45 0.76
N THR A 139 -12.81 6.13 0.59
CA THR A 139 -13.74 5.19 1.23
C THR A 139 -13.59 5.22 2.76
N LEU A 140 -12.35 5.28 3.27
CA LEU A 140 -12.09 5.42 4.71
C LEU A 140 -12.60 6.76 5.26
N VAL A 141 -12.39 7.86 4.54
CA VAL A 141 -12.92 9.17 4.93
C VAL A 141 -14.45 9.15 4.95
N ALA A 142 -15.10 8.58 3.93
CA ALA A 142 -16.56 8.43 3.89
C ALA A 142 -17.09 7.56 5.04
N PHE A 143 -16.37 6.50 5.41
CA PHE A 143 -16.69 5.66 6.57
C PHE A 143 -16.61 6.44 7.88
N VAL A 144 -15.52 7.18 8.10
CA VAL A 144 -15.28 7.95 9.33
C VAL A 144 -16.28 9.09 9.48
N LEU A 145 -16.66 9.75 8.38
CA LEU A 145 -17.70 10.78 8.35
C LEU A 145 -19.13 10.22 8.40
N ASP A 146 -19.28 8.90 8.50
CA ASP A 146 -20.56 8.20 8.49
C ASP A 146 -21.46 8.55 7.29
N SER A 147 -20.85 8.81 6.14
CA SER A 147 -21.58 9.22 4.94
C SER A 147 -22.10 8.03 4.17
N ALA A 148 -23.33 7.61 4.49
CA ALA A 148 -24.01 6.50 3.81
C ALA A 148 -24.13 6.73 2.29
N THR A 149 -24.26 7.99 1.85
CA THR A 149 -24.36 8.37 0.44
C THR A 149 -23.10 8.02 -0.36
N TYR A 150 -21.92 8.18 0.24
CA TYR A 150 -20.65 8.00 -0.49
C TYR A 150 -19.96 6.66 -0.17
N LEU A 151 -20.17 6.09 1.01
CA LEU A 151 -19.44 4.91 1.48
C LEU A 151 -19.56 3.71 0.52
N ARG A 152 -20.78 3.27 0.20
CA ARG A 152 -21.00 2.12 -0.70
C ARG A 152 -20.57 2.39 -2.15
N PRO A 153 -20.95 3.52 -2.78
CA PRO A 153 -20.49 3.81 -4.14
C PRO A 153 -18.97 3.86 -4.26
N LEU A 154 -18.27 4.45 -3.28
CA LEU A 154 -16.81 4.49 -3.28
C LEU A 154 -16.21 3.10 -3.10
N ALA A 155 -16.78 2.24 -2.26
CA ALA A 155 -16.32 0.87 -2.10
C ALA A 155 -16.40 0.08 -3.41
N TRP A 156 -17.54 0.14 -4.11
CA TRP A 156 -17.72 -0.51 -5.40
C TRP A 156 -16.86 0.10 -6.51
N ALA A 157 -16.72 1.43 -6.56
CA ALA A 157 -15.82 2.10 -7.49
C ALA A 157 -14.37 1.67 -7.27
N THR A 158 -13.94 1.57 -6.01
CA THR A 158 -12.61 1.05 -5.64
C THR A 158 -12.43 -0.38 -6.13
N GLY A 159 -13.42 -1.25 -5.90
CA GLY A 159 -13.39 -2.62 -6.39
C GLY A 159 -13.32 -2.73 -7.91
N ALA A 160 -14.09 -1.92 -8.64
CA ALA A 160 -14.05 -1.89 -10.11
C ALA A 160 -12.67 -1.46 -10.63
N VAL A 161 -12.09 -0.40 -10.07
CA VAL A 161 -10.75 0.09 -10.43
C VAL A 161 -9.67 -0.92 -10.02
N ALA A 162 -9.83 -1.58 -8.88
CA ALA A 162 -8.95 -2.64 -8.41
C ALA A 162 -8.93 -3.83 -9.36
N LEU A 163 -10.10 -4.32 -9.79
CA LEU A 163 -10.21 -5.41 -10.76
C LEU A 163 -9.64 -5.02 -12.13
N TYR A 164 -9.92 -3.80 -12.59
CA TYR A 164 -9.33 -3.27 -13.83
C TYR A 164 -7.80 -3.23 -13.73
N ALA A 165 -7.24 -2.75 -12.62
CA ALA A 165 -5.80 -2.72 -12.40
C ALA A 165 -5.19 -4.13 -12.40
N ILE A 166 -5.80 -5.10 -11.71
CA ILE A 166 -5.37 -6.51 -11.72
C ILE A 166 -5.36 -7.06 -13.16
N TYR A 167 -6.44 -6.83 -13.91
CA TYR A 167 -6.55 -7.27 -15.29
C TYR A 167 -5.48 -6.63 -16.20
N ASP A 168 -5.26 -5.32 -16.09
CA ASP A 168 -4.22 -4.63 -16.85
C ASP A 168 -2.81 -5.16 -16.53
N TYR A 169 -2.53 -5.47 -15.26
CA TYR A 169 -1.25 -6.09 -14.87
C TYR A 169 -1.06 -7.51 -15.39
N SER A 170 -2.15 -8.25 -15.62
CA SER A 170 -2.07 -9.61 -16.15
C SER A 170 -1.69 -9.65 -17.64
N LYS A 171 -2.05 -8.61 -18.42
CA LYS A 171 -1.82 -8.58 -19.89
C LYS A 171 -0.34 -8.67 -20.31
N PRO A 172 0.61 -7.88 -19.75
CA PRO A 172 2.02 -7.98 -20.11
C PRO A 172 2.65 -9.32 -19.71
N PHE A 173 2.16 -9.95 -18.64
CA PHE A 173 2.65 -11.24 -18.17
C PHE A 173 2.33 -12.36 -19.19
N PHE A 174 1.09 -12.41 -19.70
CA PHE A 174 0.70 -13.38 -20.72
C PHE A 174 1.37 -13.15 -22.08
N ARG A 175 1.67 -11.90 -22.45
CA ARG A 175 2.33 -11.60 -23.72
C ARG A 175 3.76 -12.14 -23.79
N LYS A 176 4.44 -12.27 -22.65
CA LYS A 176 5.81 -12.82 -22.55
C LYS A 176 5.87 -14.34 -22.68
N LEU A 177 4.77 -15.04 -22.40
CA LEU A 177 4.67 -16.50 -22.56
C LEU A 177 4.33 -16.94 -23.99
N ARG A 178 3.88 -16.02 -24.85
CA ARG A 178 3.52 -16.31 -26.26
C ARG A 178 4.68 -16.08 -27.23
N THR A 179 5.82 -15.57 -26.77
CA THR A 179 7.00 -15.24 -27.59
C THR A 179 8.25 -15.99 -27.15
N SER A 180 8.11 -17.08 -26.39
CA SER A 180 9.23 -17.88 -25.88
C SER A 180 9.07 -19.35 -26.25
#